data_AF-A0A9D6V598-F1
#
_entry.id   AF-A0A9D6V598-F1
#
_cell.length_a   1.000
_cell.length_b   1.000
_cell.length_c   1.000
_cell.angle_alpha   90.00
_cell.angle_beta   90.00
_cell.angle_gamma   90.00
#
_symmetry.space_group_name_H-M   'P 1'
#
loop_
_entity.id
_entity.type
_entity.pdbx_description
1 polymer ?
#
loop_
_entity_poly.entity_id
_entity_poly.type
_entity_poly.pdbx_seq_one_letter_code
_entity_poly.pdbx_strand_id
1 'polypeptide(L)'
;MEKPDAAWTTFSTAMGVCGVSWSTSGIDSFFLPEPSGTAIEQRLKEITGKTSSSSSPPTWVRELIRKVKAHMKGRMQDFSGIPLDFSGISEFMLSVYQAAQKLPAGTVATYGELAALLGKPNAARAVGSALGKNPIPLIVPCHRVIASSGEIGGFSAPGGLAAKVTLLEREGVYLTKPRVVSTPTQWQRAVNVLQEQDRVFALLVRSLEPFQFRPMLNKEPLTALISAIVSQQLSNRVAATILNRVNALISEDGSPCPRKLLNTPGADLRKAGLSFMKASFLKDLAEKYLDGKLSPLEKLKRMSDELIIREFTQIKGVGRWTAEMYLIFNLGRADVFPTLDLGVRKAISQFYGLPEVPEPKAIEKYGELWRPYRSVASLYLWHSLNNK
;
A
#
# COMPACT_ATOMS: atom_id res chain seq x y z
N MET A 1 15.57 25.38 26.16
CA MET A 1 15.06 26.75 26.33
C MET A 1 13.60 26.72 25.97
N GLU A 2 12.70 27.08 26.89
CA GLU A 2 11.29 27.32 26.55
C GLU A 2 11.21 28.34 25.41
N LYS A 3 10.47 28.00 24.35
CA LYS A 3 10.08 28.98 23.33
C LYS A 3 8.77 29.63 23.84
N PRO A 4 8.81 30.88 24.36
CA PRO A 4 7.64 31.47 25.03
C PRO A 4 6.41 31.52 24.12
N ASP A 5 6.61 31.73 22.82
CA ASP A 5 5.56 31.82 21.80
C ASP A 5 5.25 30.49 21.08
N ALA A 6 5.82 29.36 21.54
CA ALA A 6 5.54 28.08 20.92
C ALA A 6 4.10 27.64 21.19
N ALA A 7 3.45 27.13 20.16
CA ALA A 7 2.16 26.48 20.23
C ALA A 7 2.18 25.22 19.38
N TRP A 8 1.28 24.28 19.68
CA TRP A 8 1.16 23.03 18.95
C TRP A 8 -0.29 22.57 18.87
N THR A 9 -0.57 21.70 17.90
CA THR A 9 -1.86 21.01 17.80
C THR A 9 -1.70 19.66 17.10
N THR A 10 -2.67 18.77 17.33
CA THR A 10 -2.80 17.50 16.62
C THR A 10 -4.06 17.50 15.77
N PHE A 11 -4.08 16.70 14.70
CA PHE A 11 -5.25 16.61 13.84
C PHE A 11 -5.34 15.28 13.10
N SER A 12 -6.56 14.78 12.96
CA SER A 12 -6.83 13.53 12.25
C SER A 12 -6.75 13.70 10.73
N THR A 13 -6.17 12.71 10.06
CA THR A 13 -6.11 12.58 8.61
C THR A 13 -6.68 11.22 8.17
N ALA A 14 -6.74 10.96 6.87
CA ALA A 14 -7.14 9.65 6.35
C ALA A 14 -6.15 8.50 6.71
N MET A 15 -4.95 8.83 7.22
CA MET A 15 -3.87 7.87 7.48
C MET A 15 -3.51 7.75 8.97
N GLY A 16 -4.21 8.47 9.86
CA GLY A 16 -3.86 8.57 11.28
C GLY A 16 -3.81 10.02 11.75
N VAL A 17 -3.26 10.23 12.94
CA VAL A 17 -3.13 11.55 13.58
C VAL A 17 -1.79 12.16 13.24
N CYS A 18 -1.78 13.40 12.77
CA CYS A 18 -0.57 14.22 12.60
C CYS A 18 -0.43 15.20 13.76
N GLY A 19 0.78 15.74 13.91
CA GLY A 19 1.08 16.81 14.85
C GLY A 19 1.88 17.93 14.20
N VAL A 20 1.71 19.15 14.71
CA VAL A 20 2.49 20.30 14.25
C VAL A 20 2.73 21.28 15.39
N SER A 21 3.92 21.85 15.45
CA SER A 21 4.27 22.98 16.32
C SER A 21 4.78 24.17 15.53
N TRP A 22 4.58 25.35 16.08
CA TRP A 22 4.98 26.62 15.47
C TRP A 22 5.36 27.67 16.51
N SER A 23 6.12 28.64 16.06
CA SER A 23 6.39 29.91 16.74
C SER A 23 5.78 31.09 15.95
N THR A 24 6.05 32.31 16.38
CA THR A 24 5.74 33.53 15.60
C THR A 24 6.47 33.57 14.25
N SER A 25 7.59 32.84 14.11
CA SER A 25 8.39 32.81 12.88
C SER A 25 7.93 31.76 11.86
N GLY A 26 7.17 30.74 12.27
CA GLY A 26 6.67 29.69 11.37
C GLY A 26 6.58 28.30 12.01
N ILE A 27 6.33 27.28 11.18
CA ILE A 27 6.37 25.86 11.61
C ILE A 27 7.81 25.48 11.95
N ASP A 28 8.03 24.91 13.13
CA ASP A 28 9.34 24.38 13.52
C ASP A 28 9.39 22.85 13.56
N SER A 29 8.25 22.18 13.74
CA SER A 29 8.18 20.71 13.74
C SER A 29 6.88 20.19 13.15
N PHE A 30 6.96 19.06 12.44
CA PHE A 30 5.82 18.36 11.88
C PHE A 30 5.95 16.84 12.05
N PHE A 31 4.88 16.19 12.49
CA PHE A 31 4.82 14.75 12.70
C PHE A 31 3.87 14.11 11.70
N LEU A 32 4.40 13.13 10.96
CA LEU A 32 3.63 12.31 10.03
C LEU A 32 2.54 11.49 10.76
N PRO A 33 1.54 10.98 10.01
CA PRO A 33 0.44 10.22 10.61
C PRO A 33 0.92 9.02 11.43
N GLU A 34 0.44 8.92 12.67
CA GLU A 34 0.54 7.73 13.51
C GLU A 34 -0.86 7.20 13.87
N PRO A 35 -1.02 5.91 14.23
CA PRO A 35 -2.32 5.35 14.57
C PRO A 35 -3.04 6.07 15.73
N SER A 36 -2.26 6.62 16.67
CA SER A 36 -2.75 7.39 17.82
C SER A 36 -1.99 8.71 17.94
N GLY A 37 -2.68 9.74 18.43
CA GLY A 37 -2.10 11.05 18.72
C GLY A 37 -1.24 11.10 19.98
N THR A 38 -1.39 10.15 20.91
CA THR A 38 -0.79 10.24 22.27
C THR A 38 0.74 10.38 22.23
N ALA A 39 1.43 9.58 21.43
CA ALA A 39 2.88 9.66 21.31
C ALA A 39 3.34 10.96 20.61
N ILE A 40 2.53 11.48 19.68
CA ILE A 40 2.79 12.75 19.00
C ILE A 40 2.63 13.91 20.00
N GLU A 41 1.55 13.90 20.79
CA GLU A 41 1.30 14.90 21.82
C GLU A 41 2.42 14.95 22.85
N GLN A 42 2.94 13.79 23.28
CA GLN A 42 4.08 13.74 24.20
C GLN A 42 5.31 14.44 23.60
N ARG A 43 5.69 14.12 22.36
CA ARG A 43 6.83 14.77 21.67
C ARG A 43 6.61 16.27 21.49
N LEU A 44 5.39 16.70 21.17
CA LEU A 44 5.07 18.13 21.05
C LEU A 44 5.19 18.85 22.39
N LYS A 45 4.74 18.25 23.49
CA LYS A 45 4.92 18.80 24.85
C LYS A 45 6.40 18.93 25.21
N GLU A 46 7.20 17.90 24.91
CA GLU A 46 8.65 17.89 25.17
C GLU A 46 9.39 18.97 24.36
N ILE A 47 9.06 19.15 23.08
CA ILE A 47 9.74 20.12 22.20
C ILE A 47 9.32 21.56 22.50
N THR A 48 8.03 21.79 22.80
CA THR A 48 7.50 23.16 22.99
C THR A 48 7.55 23.63 24.44
N GLY A 49 7.63 22.72 25.41
CA GLY A 49 7.42 23.00 26.83
C GLY A 49 5.96 23.30 27.21
N LYS A 50 5.02 23.25 26.26
CA LYS A 50 3.60 23.56 26.51
C LYS A 50 2.81 22.30 26.81
N THR A 51 2.12 22.28 27.95
CA THR A 51 1.31 21.13 28.40
C THR A 51 0.01 20.95 27.62
N SER A 52 -0.56 22.04 27.10
CA SER A 52 -1.86 22.05 26.42
C SER A 52 -1.74 22.38 24.93
N SER A 53 -2.57 21.73 24.11
CA SER A 53 -2.70 22.04 22.69
C SER A 53 -3.37 23.39 22.47
N SER A 54 -3.01 24.10 21.40
CA SER A 54 -3.73 25.28 20.95
C SER A 54 -5.10 24.92 20.39
N SER A 55 -6.14 25.55 20.94
CA SER A 55 -7.54 25.43 20.47
C SER A 55 -7.85 26.34 19.29
N SER A 56 -7.01 27.35 19.01
CA SER A 56 -7.22 28.32 17.92
C SER A 56 -5.91 28.57 17.15
N PRO A 57 -5.52 27.65 16.24
CA PRO A 57 -4.33 27.83 15.42
C PRO A 57 -4.47 29.04 14.48
N PRO A 58 -3.38 29.79 14.22
CA PRO A 58 -3.38 30.87 13.23
C PRO A 58 -3.88 30.42 11.86
N THR A 59 -4.38 31.35 11.04
CA THR A 59 -4.97 31.05 9.72
C THR A 59 -4.01 30.29 8.80
N TRP A 60 -2.72 30.63 8.81
CA TRP A 60 -1.72 29.95 7.98
C TRP A 60 -1.42 28.52 8.47
N VAL A 61 -1.54 28.23 9.78
CA VAL A 61 -1.45 26.87 10.33
C VAL A 61 -2.69 26.05 9.95
N ARG A 62 -3.88 26.66 10.01
CA ARG A 62 -5.12 26.02 9.54
C ARG A 62 -5.05 25.67 8.06
N GLU A 63 -4.44 26.53 7.25
CA GLU A 63 -4.20 26.27 5.83
C GLU A 63 -3.22 25.11 5.61
N LEU A 64 -2.12 25.04 6.36
CA LEU A 64 -1.23 23.87 6.36
C LEU A 64 -2.02 22.59 6.67
N ILE A 65 -2.80 22.57 7.74
CA ILE A 65 -3.62 21.40 8.15
C ILE A 65 -4.56 20.98 7.02
N ARG A 66 -5.22 21.95 6.36
CA ARG A 66 -6.10 21.70 5.22
C ARG A 66 -5.34 21.05 4.06
N LYS A 67 -4.18 21.59 3.69
CA LYS A 67 -3.31 21.04 2.64
C LYS A 67 -2.83 19.63 2.99
N VAL A 68 -2.33 19.41 4.21
CA VAL A 68 -1.90 18.07 4.66
C VAL A 68 -3.05 17.07 4.56
N LYS A 69 -4.26 17.40 5.03
CA LYS A 69 -5.43 16.53 4.89
C LYS A 69 -5.77 16.20 3.44
N ALA A 70 -5.64 17.16 2.52
CA ALA A 70 -5.83 16.93 1.09
C ALA A 70 -4.74 16.02 0.50
N HIS A 71 -3.48 16.25 0.89
CA HIS A 71 -2.33 15.45 0.48
C HIS A 71 -2.45 13.99 0.92
N MET A 72 -2.85 13.75 2.17
CA MET A 72 -3.08 12.38 2.68
C MET A 72 -4.22 11.65 1.97
N LYS A 73 -5.12 12.38 1.29
CA LYS A 73 -6.15 11.81 0.40
C LYS A 73 -5.65 11.56 -1.03
N GLY A 74 -4.36 11.81 -1.31
CA GLY A 74 -3.76 11.66 -2.63
C GLY A 74 -3.94 12.86 -3.55
N ARG A 75 -4.35 14.04 -3.04
CA ARG A 75 -4.38 15.28 -3.83
C ARG A 75 -3.04 15.98 -3.66
N MET A 76 -2.23 16.05 -4.71
CA MET A 76 -0.94 16.76 -4.66
C MET A 76 -1.14 18.20 -4.16
N GLN A 77 -0.26 18.66 -3.28
CA GLN A 77 -0.33 20.00 -2.68
C GLN A 77 1.05 20.66 -2.75
N ASP A 78 1.04 21.97 -2.87
CA ASP A 78 2.22 22.82 -2.71
C ASP A 78 2.24 23.44 -1.30
N PHE A 79 3.37 23.29 -0.60
CA PHE A 79 3.61 23.82 0.74
C PHE A 79 4.55 25.03 0.76
N SER A 80 5.02 25.52 -0.40
CA SER A 80 5.98 26.62 -0.52
C SER A 80 5.57 27.91 0.20
N GLY A 81 4.27 28.21 0.25
CA GLY A 81 3.73 29.40 0.91
C GLY A 81 3.50 29.29 2.42
N ILE A 82 3.93 28.20 3.07
CA ILE A 82 3.79 28.03 4.53
C ILE A 82 5.03 28.63 5.22
N PRO A 83 4.87 29.57 6.18
CA PRO A 83 5.99 30.10 6.97
C PRO A 83 6.70 29.00 7.78
N LEU A 84 8.04 28.95 7.72
CA LEU A 84 8.85 27.95 8.40
C LEU A 84 9.88 28.63 9.32
N ASP A 85 10.04 28.08 10.51
CA ASP A 85 11.02 28.50 11.50
C ASP A 85 12.20 27.50 11.49
N PHE A 86 13.30 27.89 10.85
CA PHE A 86 14.56 27.14 10.85
C PHE A 86 15.58 27.67 11.86
N SER A 87 15.14 28.39 12.89
CA SER A 87 16.04 28.87 13.95
C SER A 87 16.80 27.72 14.58
N GLY A 88 18.13 27.85 14.67
CA GLY A 88 19.02 26.80 15.20
C GLY A 88 19.42 25.70 14.21
N ILE A 89 18.97 25.78 12.95
CA ILE A 89 19.42 24.90 11.87
C ILE A 89 20.69 25.48 11.23
N SER A 90 21.70 24.64 11.01
CA SER A 90 22.95 25.08 10.36
C SER A 90 22.73 25.51 8.91
N GLU A 91 23.57 26.41 8.42
CA GLU A 91 23.48 26.94 7.04
C GLU A 91 23.47 25.84 5.98
N PHE A 92 24.31 24.80 6.15
CA PHE A 92 24.30 23.65 5.24
C PHE A 92 22.97 22.90 5.26
N MET A 93 22.41 22.58 6.44
CA MET A 93 21.13 21.88 6.52
C MET A 93 19.99 22.73 5.94
N LEU A 94 20.00 24.04 6.22
CA LEU A 94 19.03 24.97 5.65
C LEU A 94 19.06 24.97 4.12
N SER A 95 20.26 25.00 3.51
CA SER A 95 20.41 24.93 2.05
C SER A 95 19.84 23.63 1.47
N VAL A 96 20.06 22.49 2.16
CA VAL A 96 19.52 21.18 1.78
C VAL A 96 17.99 21.17 1.86
N TYR A 97 17.41 21.72 2.94
CA TYR A 97 15.95 21.79 3.11
C TYR A 97 15.31 22.65 2.03
N GLN A 98 15.86 23.84 1.75
CA GLN A 98 15.39 24.72 0.69
C GLN A 98 15.49 24.09 -0.70
N ALA A 99 16.56 23.34 -0.98
CA ALA A 99 16.68 22.59 -2.24
C ALA A 99 15.63 21.48 -2.34
N ALA A 100 15.39 20.73 -1.26
CA ALA A 100 14.37 19.68 -1.23
C ALA A 100 12.95 20.25 -1.42
N GLN A 101 12.64 21.44 -0.87
CA GLN A 101 11.34 22.10 -1.06
C GLN A 101 11.02 22.43 -2.52
N LYS A 102 12.04 22.55 -3.38
CA LYS A 102 11.86 22.80 -4.81
C LYS A 102 11.41 21.57 -5.58
N LEU A 103 11.49 20.36 -5.00
CA LEU A 103 11.03 19.13 -5.64
C LEU A 103 9.50 19.09 -5.64
N PRO A 104 8.80 19.15 -6.80
CA PRO A 104 7.34 19.09 -6.82
C PRO A 104 6.80 17.74 -6.37
N ALA A 105 5.55 17.72 -5.88
CA ALA A 105 4.84 16.47 -5.62
C ALA A 105 4.76 15.64 -6.91
N GLY A 106 5.03 14.34 -6.80
CA GLY A 106 5.02 13.42 -7.94
C GLY A 106 6.36 13.30 -8.67
N THR A 107 7.40 13.94 -8.15
CA THR A 107 8.77 13.84 -8.67
C THR A 107 9.70 13.26 -7.61
N VAL A 108 10.83 12.72 -8.06
CA VAL A 108 11.92 12.26 -7.20
C VAL A 108 13.25 12.82 -7.69
N ALA A 109 14.18 12.95 -6.76
CA ALA A 109 15.58 13.23 -7.04
C ALA A 109 16.46 12.30 -6.22
N THR A 110 17.67 12.04 -6.69
CA THR A 110 18.67 11.29 -5.93
C THR A 110 19.39 12.20 -4.93
N TYR A 111 19.99 11.62 -3.90
CA TYR A 111 20.86 12.38 -2.99
C TYR A 111 22.01 13.10 -3.74
N GLY A 112 22.52 12.49 -4.82
CA GLY A 112 23.57 13.07 -5.66
C GLY A 112 23.08 14.25 -6.49
N GLU A 113 21.91 14.15 -7.12
CA GLU A 113 21.29 15.26 -7.86
C GLU A 113 21.00 16.45 -6.94
N LEU A 114 20.48 16.20 -5.73
CA LEU A 114 20.24 17.26 -4.76
C LEU A 114 21.56 17.90 -4.30
N ALA A 115 22.63 17.12 -4.13
CA ALA A 115 23.95 17.64 -3.80
C ALA A 115 24.56 18.47 -4.94
N ALA A 116 24.34 18.07 -6.20
CA ALA A 116 24.76 18.82 -7.37
C ALA A 116 24.04 20.17 -7.50
N LEU A 117 22.72 20.22 -7.20
CA LEU A 117 21.95 21.47 -7.16
C LEU A 117 22.48 22.48 -6.12
N LEU A 118 23.19 22.00 -5.10
CA LEU A 118 23.82 22.82 -4.06
C LEU A 118 25.26 23.23 -4.43
N GLY A 119 25.75 22.91 -5.64
CA GLY A 119 27.14 23.11 -6.04
C GLY A 119 28.13 22.20 -5.31
N LYS A 120 27.65 21.10 -4.70
CA LYS A 120 28.45 20.17 -3.89
C LYS A 120 28.22 18.71 -4.36
N PRO A 121 28.58 18.34 -5.60
CA PRO A 121 28.22 17.03 -6.19
C PRO A 121 28.69 15.81 -5.39
N ASN A 122 29.78 15.93 -4.63
CA ASN A 122 30.33 14.85 -3.79
C ASN A 122 29.71 14.78 -2.38
N ALA A 123 28.69 15.59 -2.07
CA ALA A 123 28.10 15.71 -0.74
C ALA A 123 26.85 14.85 -0.51
N ALA A 124 26.55 13.86 -1.36
CA ALA A 124 25.34 13.03 -1.27
C ALA A 124 25.11 12.43 0.14
N ARG A 125 26.17 11.93 0.80
CA ARG A 125 26.07 11.39 2.16
C ARG A 125 25.72 12.46 3.19
N ALA A 126 26.33 13.64 3.09
CA ALA A 126 26.04 14.78 3.98
C ALA A 126 24.61 15.31 3.78
N VAL A 127 24.14 15.36 2.52
CA VAL A 127 22.73 15.65 2.19
C VAL A 127 21.80 14.63 2.85
N GLY A 128 22.12 13.34 2.76
CA GLY A 128 21.36 12.27 3.42
C GLY A 128 21.30 12.45 4.94
N SER A 129 22.44 12.76 5.58
CA SER A 129 22.49 13.04 7.03
C SER A 129 21.71 14.28 7.43
N ALA A 130 21.71 15.34 6.60
CA ALA A 130 20.90 16.54 6.83
C ALA A 130 19.40 16.24 6.74
N LEU A 131 18.96 15.58 5.65
CA LEU A 131 17.55 15.19 5.48
C LEU A 131 17.06 14.22 6.55
N GLY A 132 17.94 13.40 7.11
CA GLY A 132 17.64 12.52 8.24
C GLY A 132 17.32 13.26 9.54
N LYS A 133 17.68 14.55 9.65
CA LYS A 133 17.40 15.44 10.79
C LYS A 133 16.30 16.46 10.48
N ASN A 134 15.58 16.29 9.36
CA ASN A 134 14.51 17.18 8.96
C ASN A 134 13.39 17.21 10.02
N PRO A 135 13.14 18.35 10.69
CA PRO A 135 12.12 18.44 11.73
C PRO A 135 10.70 18.58 11.16
N ILE A 136 10.58 18.86 9.87
CA ILE A 136 9.31 19.13 9.18
C ILE A 136 9.14 18.25 7.93
N PRO A 137 9.13 16.90 8.07
CA PRO A 137 8.86 15.97 6.96
C PRO A 137 7.54 16.33 6.25
N LEU A 138 7.37 15.88 5.01
CA LEU A 138 6.31 16.28 4.07
C LEU A 138 6.43 17.73 3.55
N ILE A 139 6.65 18.70 4.43
CA ILE A 139 6.79 20.13 4.07
C ILE A 139 8.17 20.38 3.46
N VAL A 140 9.22 19.89 4.11
CA VAL A 140 10.50 19.58 3.48
C VAL A 140 10.40 18.13 3.02
N PRO A 141 10.24 17.85 1.71
CA PRO A 141 9.79 16.56 1.22
C PRO A 141 10.94 15.56 1.09
N CYS A 142 11.59 15.22 2.21
CA CYS A 142 12.71 14.28 2.23
C CYS A 142 12.34 12.87 1.73
N HIS A 143 11.04 12.52 1.68
CA HIS A 143 10.56 11.28 1.08
C HIS A 143 10.75 11.22 -0.44
N ARG A 144 10.85 12.36 -1.12
CA ARG A 144 11.12 12.48 -2.58
C ARG A 144 12.59 12.24 -2.93
N VAL A 145 13.48 12.14 -1.94
CA VAL A 145 14.92 11.95 -2.17
C VAL A 145 15.29 10.47 -2.05
N ILE A 146 15.82 9.87 -3.11
CA ILE A 146 16.05 8.42 -3.22
C ILE A 146 17.53 8.07 -3.50
N ALA A 147 17.85 6.78 -3.47
CA ALA A 147 19.19 6.32 -3.85
C ALA A 147 19.41 6.43 -5.37
N SER A 148 20.66 6.55 -5.81
CA SER A 148 21.01 6.58 -7.24
C SER A 148 20.68 5.28 -7.97
N SER A 149 20.54 4.16 -7.26
CA SER A 149 20.05 2.88 -7.80
C SER A 149 18.57 2.90 -8.20
N GLY A 150 17.82 3.95 -7.86
CA GLY A 150 16.36 3.99 -7.97
C GLY A 150 15.65 3.35 -6.77
N GLU A 151 16.41 2.82 -5.81
CA GLU A 151 15.87 2.20 -4.60
C GLU A 151 15.51 3.22 -3.51
N ILE A 152 14.72 2.75 -2.55
CA ILE A 152 14.29 3.53 -1.40
C ILE A 152 15.45 3.66 -0.42
N GLY A 153 16.09 4.83 -0.41
CA GLY A 153 17.02 5.20 0.66
C GLY A 153 16.31 5.37 2.02
N GLY A 154 17.08 5.47 3.10
CA GLY A 154 16.59 5.60 4.48
C GLY A 154 15.53 6.71 4.70
N PHE A 155 14.73 6.55 5.76
CA PHE A 155 13.73 7.51 6.20
C PHE A 155 13.62 7.54 7.72
N SER A 156 13.94 8.68 8.34
CA SER A 156 14.01 8.81 9.80
C SER A 156 12.67 9.10 10.48
N ALA A 157 11.62 9.42 9.71
CA ALA A 157 10.33 9.74 10.29
C ALA A 157 9.60 8.47 10.79
N PRO A 158 8.65 8.61 11.73
CA PRO A 158 7.84 7.49 12.20
C PRO A 158 7.24 6.66 11.05
N GLY A 159 7.33 5.33 11.15
CA GLY A 159 6.93 4.40 10.09
C GLY A 159 8.01 4.09 9.05
N GLY A 160 9.18 4.74 9.11
CA GLY A 160 10.37 4.38 8.35
C GLY A 160 10.14 4.27 6.84
N LEU A 161 10.78 3.29 6.18
CA LEU A 161 10.68 3.10 4.73
C LEU A 161 9.22 2.95 4.26
N ALA A 162 8.35 2.31 5.05
CA ALA A 162 6.95 2.13 4.70
C ALA A 162 6.20 3.47 4.62
N ALA A 163 6.51 4.43 5.49
CA ALA A 163 5.95 5.78 5.41
C ALA A 163 6.44 6.52 4.16
N LYS A 164 7.73 6.41 3.82
CA LYS A 164 8.32 6.99 2.61
C LYS A 164 7.67 6.46 1.33
N VAL A 165 7.54 5.14 1.21
CA VAL A 165 6.80 4.48 0.12
C VAL A 165 5.39 5.04 0.01
N THR A 166 4.67 5.07 1.13
CA THR A 166 3.26 5.49 1.14
C THR A 166 3.10 6.93 0.65
N LEU A 167 3.99 7.85 1.07
CA LEU A 167 3.98 9.25 0.62
C LEU A 167 4.27 9.37 -0.88
N LEU A 168 5.29 8.66 -1.38
CA LEU A 168 5.62 8.64 -2.81
C LEU A 168 4.47 8.10 -3.66
N GLU A 169 3.86 6.99 -3.25
CA GLU A 169 2.75 6.39 -4.00
C GLU A 169 1.48 7.26 -3.94
N ARG A 170 1.27 8.03 -2.86
CA ARG A 170 0.20 9.06 -2.77
C ARG A 170 0.42 10.21 -3.73
N GLU A 171 1.67 10.48 -4.04
CA GLU A 171 2.10 11.39 -5.09
C GLU A 171 2.19 10.72 -6.47
N GLY A 172 1.76 9.45 -6.60
CA GLY A 172 1.78 8.73 -7.88
C GLY A 172 3.17 8.25 -8.32
N VAL A 173 4.17 8.30 -7.44
CA VAL A 173 5.50 7.76 -7.68
C VAL A 173 5.59 6.32 -7.17
N TYR A 174 5.89 5.40 -8.07
CA TYR A 174 6.04 3.97 -7.79
C TYR A 174 7.48 3.55 -8.11
N LEU A 175 8.34 3.44 -7.09
CA LEU A 175 9.79 3.26 -7.28
C LEU A 175 10.19 1.89 -7.81
N THR A 176 9.40 0.85 -7.52
CA THR A 176 9.58 -0.47 -8.14
C THR A 176 8.31 -0.84 -8.90
N LYS A 177 8.45 -1.10 -10.20
CA LYS A 177 7.37 -1.77 -10.94
C LYS A 177 7.25 -3.18 -10.37
N PRO A 178 6.08 -3.57 -9.85
CA PRO A 178 5.97 -4.90 -9.26
C PRO A 178 6.16 -5.94 -10.36
N ARG A 179 6.90 -7.01 -10.04
CA ARG A 179 7.19 -8.08 -11.00
C ARG A 179 5.88 -8.80 -11.34
N VAL A 180 5.64 -8.99 -12.64
CA VAL A 180 4.45 -9.68 -13.15
C VAL A 180 4.89 -10.90 -13.97
N VAL A 181 4.17 -12.00 -13.81
CA VAL A 181 4.26 -13.19 -14.67
C VAL A 181 2.91 -13.33 -15.38
N SER A 182 2.89 -13.04 -16.68
CA SER A 182 1.68 -13.08 -17.50
C SER A 182 1.85 -13.69 -18.88
N THR A 183 3.10 -13.93 -19.32
CA THR A 183 3.39 -14.57 -20.62
C THR A 183 3.98 -15.97 -20.44
N PRO A 184 3.88 -16.85 -21.45
CA PRO A 184 4.53 -18.17 -21.42
C PRO A 184 6.03 -18.11 -21.15
N THR A 185 6.74 -17.15 -21.75
CA THR A 185 8.18 -16.98 -21.55
C THR A 185 8.51 -16.56 -20.12
N GLN A 186 7.74 -15.64 -19.54
CA GLN A 186 7.92 -15.24 -18.13
C GLN A 186 7.62 -16.39 -17.18
N TRP A 187 6.59 -17.18 -17.47
CA TRP A 187 6.23 -18.37 -16.70
C TRP A 187 7.37 -19.38 -16.71
N GLN A 188 7.87 -19.76 -17.89
CA GLN A 188 8.96 -20.73 -18.00
C GLN A 188 10.22 -20.25 -17.28
N ARG A 189 10.56 -18.95 -17.39
CA ARG A 189 11.68 -18.37 -16.65
C ARG A 189 11.50 -18.48 -15.14
N ALA A 190 10.30 -18.21 -14.63
CA ALA A 190 9.99 -18.34 -13.22
C ALA A 190 10.13 -19.79 -12.74
N VAL A 191 9.60 -20.75 -13.50
CA VAL A 191 9.71 -22.19 -13.21
C VAL A 191 11.18 -22.62 -13.17
N ASN A 192 11.99 -22.25 -14.16
CA ASN A 192 13.42 -22.60 -14.18
C ASN A 192 14.16 -22.10 -12.93
N VAL A 193 13.95 -20.84 -12.56
CA VAL A 193 14.55 -20.26 -11.35
C VAL A 193 14.13 -21.03 -10.09
N LEU A 194 12.85 -21.37 -9.97
CA LEU A 194 12.35 -22.14 -8.82
C LEU A 194 12.92 -23.56 -8.77
N GLN A 195 13.07 -24.22 -9.92
CA GLN A 195 13.66 -25.57 -9.99
C GLN A 195 15.16 -25.57 -9.62
N GLU A 196 15.88 -24.49 -9.92
CA GLU A 196 17.28 -24.31 -9.50
C GLU A 196 17.41 -24.01 -8.01
N GLN A 197 16.48 -23.23 -7.45
CA GLN A 197 16.51 -22.80 -6.04
C GLN A 197 16.05 -23.88 -5.05
N ASP A 198 15.11 -24.73 -5.46
CA ASP A 198 14.47 -25.69 -4.57
C ASP A 198 14.29 -27.07 -5.23
N ARG A 199 15.06 -28.05 -4.74
CA ARG A 199 15.00 -29.43 -5.22
C ARG A 199 13.64 -30.08 -4.99
N VAL A 200 12.94 -29.77 -3.90
CA VAL A 200 11.59 -30.30 -3.63
C VAL A 200 10.61 -29.74 -4.67
N PHE A 201 10.72 -28.45 -4.96
CA PHE A 201 9.94 -27.82 -6.03
C PHE A 201 10.24 -28.44 -7.40
N ALA A 202 11.51 -28.72 -7.70
CA ALA A 202 11.89 -29.38 -8.95
C ALA A 202 11.26 -30.76 -9.11
N LEU A 203 11.17 -31.54 -8.03
CA LEU A 203 10.48 -32.84 -8.02
C LEU A 203 8.97 -32.68 -8.19
N LEU A 204 8.37 -31.70 -7.52
CA LEU A 204 6.95 -31.35 -7.69
C LEU A 204 6.62 -31.07 -9.16
N VAL A 205 7.39 -30.19 -9.82
CA VAL A 205 7.16 -29.84 -11.23
C VAL A 205 7.25 -31.07 -12.14
N ARG A 206 8.21 -31.98 -11.89
CA ARG A 206 8.36 -33.23 -12.67
C ARG A 206 7.24 -34.25 -12.45
N SER A 207 6.56 -34.18 -11.30
CA SER A 207 5.45 -35.09 -10.96
C SER A 207 4.10 -34.67 -11.54
N LEU A 208 4.03 -33.48 -12.16
CA LEU A 208 2.80 -32.89 -12.67
C LEU A 208 2.85 -32.78 -14.19
N GLU A 209 1.69 -32.86 -14.82
CA GLU A 209 1.54 -32.51 -16.23
C GLU A 209 1.94 -31.04 -16.48
N PRO A 210 2.50 -30.71 -17.66
CA PRO A 210 2.82 -29.33 -18.01
C PRO A 210 1.61 -28.39 -17.84
N PHE A 211 1.79 -27.39 -16.99
CA PHE A 211 0.74 -26.42 -16.65
C PHE A 211 1.28 -25.00 -16.78
N GLN A 212 0.41 -24.10 -17.25
CA GLN A 212 0.66 -22.67 -17.31
C GLN A 212 -0.55 -21.91 -16.76
N PHE A 213 -0.28 -20.96 -15.87
CA PHE A 213 -1.30 -20.02 -15.39
C PHE A 213 -1.37 -18.76 -16.28
N ARG A 214 -2.59 -18.27 -16.53
CA ARG A 214 -2.85 -17.00 -17.23
C ARG A 214 -3.69 -16.07 -16.34
N PRO A 215 -3.15 -14.91 -15.89
CA PRO A 215 -3.89 -13.96 -15.08
C PRO A 215 -4.95 -13.18 -15.88
N MET A 216 -6.01 -12.75 -15.20
CA MET A 216 -7.11 -11.93 -15.75
C MET A 216 -6.76 -10.42 -15.71
N LEU A 217 -5.71 -10.00 -16.42
CA LEU A 217 -5.11 -8.65 -16.32
C LEU A 217 -6.02 -7.46 -16.65
N ASN A 218 -7.13 -7.71 -17.36
CA ASN A 218 -8.08 -6.70 -17.80
C ASN A 218 -9.40 -6.75 -17.03
N LYS A 219 -9.50 -7.56 -15.97
CA LYS A 219 -10.72 -7.67 -15.18
C LYS A 219 -10.78 -6.54 -14.16
N GLU A 220 -11.80 -5.69 -14.30
CA GLU A 220 -12.00 -4.53 -13.42
C GLU A 220 -12.11 -4.94 -11.93
N PRO A 221 -11.60 -4.11 -10.99
CA PRO A 221 -11.50 -4.45 -9.57
C PRO A 221 -12.87 -4.71 -8.94
N LEU A 222 -13.88 -3.90 -9.29
CA LEU A 222 -15.26 -4.07 -8.84
C LEU A 222 -15.79 -5.47 -9.22
N THR A 223 -15.67 -5.84 -10.49
CA THR A 223 -16.14 -7.15 -11.01
C THR A 223 -15.37 -8.31 -10.38
N ALA A 224 -14.06 -8.17 -10.18
CA ALA A 224 -13.23 -9.18 -9.52
C ALA A 224 -13.62 -9.39 -8.05
N LEU A 225 -13.80 -8.30 -7.30
CA LEU A 225 -14.14 -8.35 -5.88
C LEU A 225 -15.57 -8.83 -5.64
N ILE A 226 -16.53 -8.47 -6.50
CA ILE A 226 -17.88 -9.06 -6.49
C ILE A 226 -17.75 -10.59 -6.67
N SER A 227 -17.04 -11.05 -7.71
CA SER A 227 -16.85 -12.48 -7.94
C SER A 227 -16.22 -13.18 -6.72
N ALA A 228 -15.20 -12.56 -6.11
CA ALA A 228 -14.52 -13.11 -4.94
C ALA A 228 -15.46 -13.23 -3.73
N ILE A 229 -16.17 -12.16 -3.36
CA ILE A 229 -17.11 -12.15 -2.23
C ILE A 229 -18.22 -13.18 -2.42
N VAL A 230 -18.80 -13.24 -3.64
CA VAL A 230 -19.86 -14.20 -3.95
C VAL A 230 -19.36 -15.63 -3.80
N SER A 231 -18.16 -15.93 -4.29
CA SER A 231 -17.62 -17.30 -4.37
C SER A 231 -17.09 -17.87 -3.05
N GLN A 232 -16.86 -17.04 -2.03
CA GLN A 232 -16.34 -17.49 -0.72
C GLN A 232 -17.16 -18.65 -0.14
N GLN A 233 -16.49 -19.73 0.28
CA GLN A 233 -17.11 -20.90 0.91
C GLN A 233 -18.17 -21.62 0.04
N LEU A 234 -18.12 -21.48 -1.29
CA LEU A 234 -19.02 -22.15 -2.23
C LEU A 234 -18.25 -23.00 -3.24
N SER A 235 -18.92 -24.00 -3.81
CA SER A 235 -18.41 -24.68 -4.99
C SER A 235 -18.48 -23.77 -6.22
N ASN A 236 -17.62 -24.02 -7.22
CA ASN A 236 -17.56 -23.23 -8.45
C ASN A 236 -18.93 -23.13 -9.17
N ARG A 237 -19.71 -24.23 -9.19
CA ARG A 237 -21.03 -24.28 -9.86
C ARG A 237 -22.07 -23.41 -9.16
N VAL A 238 -22.11 -23.45 -7.83
CA VAL A 238 -23.03 -22.65 -7.02
C VAL A 238 -22.64 -21.17 -7.11
N ALA A 239 -21.35 -20.87 -6.99
CA ALA A 239 -20.83 -19.51 -7.14
C ALA A 239 -21.19 -18.90 -8.49
N ALA A 240 -20.99 -19.63 -9.60
CA ALA A 240 -21.34 -19.17 -10.94
C ALA A 240 -22.84 -18.88 -11.10
N THR A 241 -23.70 -19.76 -10.54
CA THR A 241 -25.16 -19.58 -10.59
C THR A 241 -25.60 -18.31 -9.87
N ILE A 242 -25.09 -18.08 -8.66
CA ILE A 242 -25.41 -16.89 -7.87
C ILE A 242 -24.84 -15.64 -8.55
N LEU A 243 -23.61 -15.69 -9.06
CA LEU A 243 -22.98 -14.57 -9.75
C LEU A 243 -23.76 -14.14 -10.98
N ASN A 244 -24.25 -15.08 -11.80
CA ASN A 244 -25.10 -14.77 -12.96
C ASN A 244 -26.39 -14.05 -12.55
N ARG A 245 -27.08 -14.54 -11.51
CA ARG A 245 -28.30 -13.91 -11.00
C ARG A 245 -28.04 -12.51 -10.43
N VAL A 246 -26.96 -12.34 -9.68
CA VAL A 246 -26.54 -11.03 -9.14
C VAL A 246 -26.20 -10.08 -10.29
N ASN A 247 -25.40 -10.49 -11.27
CA ASN A 247 -25.03 -9.68 -12.42
C ASN A 247 -26.26 -9.24 -13.24
N ALA A 248 -27.27 -10.10 -13.39
CA ALA A 248 -28.52 -9.71 -14.05
C ALA A 248 -29.24 -8.55 -13.35
N LEU A 249 -29.10 -8.42 -12.02
CA LEU A 249 -29.70 -7.33 -11.25
C LEU A 249 -28.88 -6.03 -11.30
N ILE A 250 -27.55 -6.13 -11.40
CA ILE A 250 -26.66 -4.98 -11.14
C ILE A 250 -25.88 -4.49 -12.35
N SER A 251 -25.94 -5.18 -13.49
CA SER A 251 -25.17 -4.80 -14.67
C SER A 251 -25.86 -3.71 -15.49
N GLU A 252 -25.04 -2.90 -16.14
CA GLU A 252 -25.36 -1.88 -17.13
C GLU A 252 -24.26 -1.94 -18.19
N ASP A 253 -24.62 -1.93 -19.48
CA ASP A 253 -23.68 -2.09 -20.61
C ASP A 253 -22.72 -3.29 -20.47
N GLY A 254 -23.24 -4.41 -19.96
CA GLY A 254 -22.48 -5.65 -19.80
C GLY A 254 -21.50 -5.70 -18.63
N SER A 255 -21.45 -4.67 -17.78
CA SER A 255 -20.58 -4.60 -16.60
C SER A 255 -21.33 -4.25 -15.32
N PRO A 256 -20.89 -4.72 -14.13
CA PRO A 256 -21.50 -4.32 -12.87
C PRO A 256 -21.48 -2.80 -12.67
N CYS A 257 -22.66 -2.19 -12.50
CA CYS A 257 -22.79 -0.78 -12.21
C CYS A 257 -22.82 -0.57 -10.68
N PRO A 258 -21.85 0.18 -10.10
CA PRO A 258 -21.78 0.36 -8.65
C PRO A 258 -23.00 1.12 -8.10
N ARG A 259 -23.55 2.09 -8.85
CA ARG A 259 -24.78 2.81 -8.44
C ARG A 259 -25.98 1.87 -8.42
N LYS A 260 -26.13 1.02 -9.44
CA LYS A 260 -27.21 0.03 -9.51
C LYS A 260 -27.09 -0.97 -8.36
N LEU A 261 -25.90 -1.53 -8.14
CA LEU A 261 -25.62 -2.40 -6.99
C LEU A 261 -25.96 -1.72 -5.66
N LEU A 262 -25.62 -0.44 -5.46
CA LEU A 262 -25.93 0.31 -4.24
C LEU A 262 -27.44 0.58 -4.07
N ASN A 263 -28.21 0.67 -5.16
CA ASN A 263 -29.65 0.91 -5.13
C ASN A 263 -30.51 -0.37 -5.11
N THR A 264 -30.00 -1.53 -5.56
CA THR A 264 -30.76 -2.81 -5.56
C THR A 264 -31.15 -3.23 -4.15
N PRO A 265 -32.44 -3.39 -3.78
CA PRO A 265 -32.82 -3.79 -2.42
C PRO A 265 -32.11 -5.06 -1.95
N GLY A 266 -31.66 -5.07 -0.68
CA GLY A 266 -30.94 -6.23 -0.13
C GLY A 266 -31.75 -7.53 -0.20
N ALA A 267 -33.09 -7.44 -0.14
CA ALA A 267 -33.99 -8.57 -0.32
C ALA A 267 -33.86 -9.22 -1.72
N ASP A 268 -33.65 -8.43 -2.77
CA ASP A 268 -33.55 -8.95 -4.14
C ASP A 268 -32.17 -9.58 -4.39
N LEU A 269 -31.11 -9.00 -3.83
CA LEU A 269 -29.79 -9.62 -3.78
C LEU A 269 -29.83 -10.99 -3.06
N ARG A 270 -30.65 -11.12 -2.02
CA ARG A 270 -30.87 -12.40 -1.33
C ARG A 270 -31.68 -13.39 -2.15
N LYS A 271 -32.73 -12.95 -2.86
CA LYS A 271 -33.46 -13.79 -3.82
C LYS A 271 -32.55 -14.32 -4.93
N ALA A 272 -31.52 -13.57 -5.32
CA ALA A 272 -30.48 -14.03 -6.25
C ALA A 272 -29.56 -15.13 -5.68
N GLY A 273 -29.63 -15.40 -4.36
CA GLY A 273 -28.91 -16.49 -3.68
C GLY A 273 -27.84 -16.03 -2.70
N LEU A 274 -27.69 -14.72 -2.45
CA LEU A 274 -26.73 -14.21 -1.47
C LEU A 274 -27.22 -14.40 -0.03
N SER A 275 -26.29 -14.66 0.87
CA SER A 275 -26.54 -14.50 2.31
C SER A 275 -26.73 -13.03 2.66
N PHE A 276 -27.33 -12.76 3.81
CA PHE A 276 -27.47 -11.39 4.32
C PHE A 276 -26.12 -10.67 4.43
N MET A 277 -25.09 -11.37 4.95
CA MET A 277 -23.74 -10.84 5.08
C MET A 277 -23.09 -10.53 3.73
N LYS A 278 -23.18 -11.44 2.74
CA LYS A 278 -22.60 -11.18 1.42
C LYS A 278 -23.31 -10.03 0.71
N ALA A 279 -24.63 -9.90 0.86
CA ALA A 279 -25.36 -8.75 0.33
C ALA A 279 -24.86 -7.43 0.94
N SER A 280 -24.64 -7.38 2.27
CA SER A 280 -24.11 -6.16 2.91
C SER A 280 -22.67 -5.85 2.52
N PHE A 281 -21.85 -6.87 2.26
CA PHE A 281 -20.48 -6.70 1.75
C PHE A 281 -20.44 -6.12 0.33
N LEU A 282 -21.31 -6.59 -0.56
CA LEU A 282 -21.40 -6.01 -1.91
C LEU A 282 -21.87 -4.55 -1.89
N LYS A 283 -22.76 -4.18 -0.97
CA LYS A 283 -23.18 -2.79 -0.76
C LYS A 283 -22.02 -1.91 -0.29
N ASP A 284 -21.28 -2.38 0.71
CA ASP A 284 -20.09 -1.68 1.23
C ASP A 284 -19.00 -1.51 0.15
N LEU A 285 -18.79 -2.53 -0.70
CA LEU A 285 -17.91 -2.43 -1.86
C LEU A 285 -18.36 -1.35 -2.85
N ALA A 286 -19.66 -1.30 -3.18
CA ALA A 286 -20.20 -0.32 -4.11
C ALA A 286 -20.05 1.12 -3.57
N GLU A 287 -20.32 1.34 -2.29
CA GLU A 287 -20.14 2.62 -1.62
C GLU A 287 -18.67 3.07 -1.67
N LYS A 288 -17.74 2.20 -1.28
CA LYS A 288 -16.30 2.52 -1.34
C LYS A 288 -15.80 2.79 -2.75
N TYR A 289 -16.34 2.10 -3.75
CA TYR A 289 -16.03 2.37 -5.15
C TYR A 289 -16.48 3.79 -5.55
N LEU A 290 -17.72 4.16 -5.23
CA LEU A 290 -18.30 5.47 -5.57
C LEU A 290 -17.62 6.62 -4.81
N ASP A 291 -17.17 6.38 -3.59
CA ASP A 291 -16.40 7.33 -2.78
C ASP A 291 -14.96 7.55 -3.27
N GLY A 292 -14.52 6.81 -4.29
CA GLY A 292 -13.13 6.84 -4.77
C GLY A 292 -12.13 6.25 -3.79
N LYS A 293 -12.60 5.42 -2.84
CA LYS A 293 -11.74 4.69 -1.89
C LYS A 293 -11.12 3.44 -2.53
N LEU A 294 -11.68 2.95 -3.63
CA LEU A 294 -11.07 1.91 -4.47
C LEU A 294 -10.36 2.53 -5.67
N SER A 295 -9.09 2.21 -5.84
CA SER A 295 -8.26 2.66 -6.94
C SER A 295 -8.65 1.95 -8.25
N PRO A 296 -8.66 2.65 -9.40
CA PRO A 296 -8.95 2.05 -10.70
C PRO A 296 -7.85 1.07 -11.11
N LEU A 297 -8.17 0.13 -12.01
CA LEU A 297 -7.26 -0.94 -12.45
C LEU A 297 -5.88 -0.43 -12.88
N GLU A 298 -5.84 0.64 -13.67
CA GLU A 298 -4.59 1.22 -14.16
C GLU A 298 -3.68 1.70 -13.03
N LYS A 299 -4.26 2.22 -11.94
CA LYS A 299 -3.50 2.61 -10.76
C LYS A 299 -3.04 1.38 -9.97
N LEU A 300 -3.91 0.39 -9.78
CA LEU A 300 -3.58 -0.85 -9.08
C LEU A 300 -2.41 -1.59 -9.75
N LYS A 301 -2.33 -1.62 -11.09
CA LYS A 301 -1.20 -2.22 -11.83
C LYS A 301 0.16 -1.68 -11.39
N ARG A 302 0.22 -0.42 -10.94
CA ARG A 302 1.45 0.29 -10.53
C ARG A 302 1.71 0.26 -9.02
N MET A 303 0.66 0.12 -8.21
CA MET A 303 0.75 0.14 -6.73
C MET A 303 1.50 -1.07 -6.15
N SER A 304 2.19 -0.87 -5.03
CA SER A 304 2.74 -1.96 -4.23
C SER A 304 1.66 -2.91 -3.71
N ASP A 305 2.03 -4.18 -3.55
CA ASP A 305 1.13 -5.25 -3.11
C ASP A 305 0.51 -4.95 -1.74
N GLU A 306 1.30 -4.44 -0.80
CA GLU A 306 0.85 -4.14 0.57
C GLU A 306 -0.16 -2.97 0.60
N LEU A 307 -0.03 -1.97 -0.28
CA LEU A 307 -1.06 -0.92 -0.38
C LEU A 307 -2.38 -1.44 -0.93
N ILE A 308 -2.33 -2.31 -1.94
CA ILE A 308 -3.54 -2.92 -2.49
C ILE A 308 -4.22 -3.77 -1.40
N ILE A 309 -3.44 -4.55 -0.64
CA ILE A 309 -3.95 -5.31 0.50
C ILE A 309 -4.62 -4.39 1.53
N ARG A 310 -3.97 -3.28 1.92
CA ARG A 310 -4.54 -2.31 2.87
C ARG A 310 -5.82 -1.65 2.35
N GLU A 311 -5.85 -1.30 1.08
CA GLU A 311 -7.02 -0.70 0.43
C GLU A 311 -8.18 -1.70 0.41
N PHE A 312 -7.91 -2.93 -0.04
CA PHE A 312 -8.94 -3.97 -0.19
C PHE A 312 -9.46 -4.47 1.16
N THR A 313 -8.61 -4.54 2.18
CA THR A 313 -9.01 -4.96 3.54
C THR A 313 -9.89 -3.95 4.26
N GLN A 314 -10.08 -2.75 3.72
CA GLN A 314 -11.12 -1.84 4.23
C GLN A 314 -12.53 -2.31 3.85
N ILE A 315 -12.68 -3.14 2.81
CA ILE A 315 -13.98 -3.64 2.34
C ILE A 315 -14.47 -4.73 3.28
N LYS A 316 -15.72 -4.63 3.74
CA LYS A 316 -16.32 -5.65 4.61
C LYS A 316 -16.32 -7.00 3.90
N GLY A 317 -15.83 -8.04 4.59
CA GLY A 317 -15.74 -9.40 4.05
C GLY A 317 -14.55 -9.66 3.12
N VAL A 318 -13.67 -8.68 2.92
CA VAL A 318 -12.41 -8.85 2.16
C VAL A 318 -11.25 -8.85 3.15
N GLY A 319 -10.65 -10.01 3.35
CA GLY A 319 -9.44 -10.17 4.17
C GLY A 319 -8.16 -10.12 3.33
N ARG A 320 -7.01 -10.21 4.01
CA ARG A 320 -5.68 -10.26 3.37
C ARG A 320 -5.60 -11.34 2.31
N TRP A 321 -6.07 -12.55 2.62
CA TRP A 321 -6.09 -13.68 1.68
C TRP A 321 -6.82 -13.32 0.38
N THR A 322 -8.01 -12.71 0.45
CA THR A 322 -8.77 -12.30 -0.75
C THR A 322 -8.01 -11.27 -1.58
N ALA A 323 -7.34 -10.31 -0.92
CA ALA A 323 -6.52 -9.34 -1.62
C ALA A 323 -5.30 -10.00 -2.29
N GLU A 324 -4.62 -10.93 -1.63
CA GLU A 324 -3.53 -11.72 -2.20
C GLU A 324 -4.00 -12.55 -3.41
N MET A 325 -5.21 -13.10 -3.36
CA MET A 325 -5.81 -13.79 -4.51
C MET A 325 -5.98 -12.82 -5.68
N TYR A 326 -6.46 -11.60 -5.44
CA TYR A 326 -6.55 -10.60 -6.50
C TYR A 326 -5.17 -10.24 -7.08
N LEU A 327 -4.15 -10.08 -6.25
CA LEU A 327 -2.79 -9.81 -6.72
C LEU A 327 -2.28 -10.92 -7.67
N ILE A 328 -2.48 -12.19 -7.30
CA ILE A 328 -2.06 -13.34 -8.09
C ILE A 328 -2.90 -13.48 -9.37
N PHE A 329 -4.22 -13.57 -9.23
CA PHE A 329 -5.12 -13.96 -10.32
C PHE A 329 -5.51 -12.81 -11.26
N ASN A 330 -5.51 -11.57 -10.78
CA ASN A 330 -5.95 -10.40 -11.56
C ASN A 330 -4.81 -9.46 -11.95
N LEU A 331 -3.75 -9.36 -11.14
CA LEU A 331 -2.59 -8.52 -11.47
C LEU A 331 -1.36 -9.32 -11.93
N GLY A 332 -1.39 -10.65 -11.80
CA GLY A 332 -0.27 -11.51 -12.17
C GLY A 332 0.99 -11.25 -11.36
N ARG A 333 0.86 -10.72 -10.13
CA ARG A 333 2.00 -10.41 -9.25
C ARG A 333 2.82 -11.68 -9.02
N ALA A 334 4.12 -11.59 -9.28
CA ALA A 334 5.00 -12.76 -9.29
C ALA A 334 5.39 -13.26 -7.89
N ASP A 335 5.39 -12.37 -6.89
CA ASP A 335 6.04 -12.62 -5.60
C ASP A 335 5.08 -12.50 -4.39
N VAL A 336 3.86 -13.01 -4.53
CA VAL A 336 2.85 -13.07 -3.46
C VAL A 336 2.82 -14.48 -2.88
N PHE A 337 2.86 -14.59 -1.55
CA PHE A 337 2.80 -15.87 -0.85
C PHE A 337 1.65 -15.89 0.16
N PRO A 338 0.52 -16.54 -0.17
CA PRO A 338 -0.68 -16.50 0.66
C PRO A 338 -0.57 -17.49 1.83
N THR A 339 0.14 -17.11 2.89
CA THR A 339 0.43 -18.00 4.03
C THR A 339 -0.82 -18.45 4.80
N LEU A 340 -1.93 -17.72 4.68
CA LEU A 340 -3.22 -18.07 5.27
C LEU A 340 -3.98 -19.14 4.46
N ASP A 341 -3.53 -19.46 3.23
CA ASP A 341 -4.22 -20.40 2.36
C ASP A 341 -4.03 -21.86 2.82
N LEU A 342 -5.14 -22.53 3.12
CA LEU A 342 -5.11 -23.92 3.58
C LEU A 342 -4.59 -24.89 2.50
N GLY A 343 -4.89 -24.63 1.22
CA GLY A 343 -4.41 -25.46 0.11
C GLY A 343 -2.89 -25.40 0.00
N VAL A 344 -2.32 -24.19 -0.01
CA VAL A 344 -0.86 -23.98 -0.01
C VAL A 344 -0.20 -24.69 1.18
N ARG A 345 -0.73 -24.54 2.39
CA ARG A 345 -0.18 -25.20 3.60
C ARG A 345 -0.28 -26.72 3.53
N LYS A 346 -1.40 -27.27 3.04
CA LYS A 346 -1.58 -28.72 2.84
C LYS A 346 -0.61 -29.28 1.82
N ALA A 347 -0.42 -28.58 0.70
CA ALA A 347 0.55 -28.97 -0.32
C ALA A 347 1.97 -28.96 0.25
N ILE A 348 2.37 -27.90 0.97
CA ILE A 348 3.68 -27.84 1.64
C ILE A 348 3.88 -29.02 2.59
N SER A 349 2.89 -29.36 3.42
CA SER A 349 2.98 -30.53 4.29
C SER A 349 3.22 -31.83 3.51
N GLN A 350 2.52 -32.03 2.38
CA GLN A 350 2.68 -33.21 1.54
C GLN A 350 4.07 -33.28 0.87
N PHE A 351 4.53 -32.20 0.24
CA PHE A 351 5.78 -32.24 -0.53
C PHE A 351 7.05 -32.12 0.31
N TYR A 352 6.99 -31.45 1.46
CA TYR A 352 8.12 -31.33 2.38
C TYR A 352 8.08 -32.39 3.50
N GLY A 353 7.14 -33.35 3.43
CA GLY A 353 7.07 -34.48 4.37
C GLY A 353 6.82 -34.06 5.82
N LEU A 354 5.99 -33.04 6.05
CA LEU A 354 5.68 -32.56 7.39
C LEU A 354 4.55 -33.40 8.00
N PRO A 355 4.65 -33.78 9.30
CA PRO A 355 3.69 -34.68 9.94
C PRO A 355 2.28 -34.08 10.04
N GLU A 356 2.19 -32.74 10.09
CA GLU A 356 0.94 -32.01 10.20
C GLU A 356 0.94 -30.78 9.27
N VAL A 357 -0.23 -30.20 9.04
CA VAL A 357 -0.37 -28.97 8.26
C VAL A 357 0.23 -27.81 9.06
N PRO A 358 1.33 -27.19 8.59
CA PRO A 358 2.03 -26.15 9.33
C PRO A 358 1.17 -24.90 9.53
N GLU A 359 1.42 -24.15 10.60
CA GLU A 359 0.83 -22.83 10.82
C GLU A 359 1.33 -21.80 9.79
N PRO A 360 0.58 -20.69 9.55
CA PRO A 360 0.96 -19.67 8.57
C PRO A 360 2.39 -19.15 8.73
N LYS A 361 2.85 -18.94 9.97
CA LYS A 361 4.20 -18.43 10.25
C LYS A 361 5.29 -19.44 9.88
N ALA A 362 5.02 -20.73 10.08
CA ALA A 362 5.98 -21.79 9.87
C ALA A 362 6.30 -22.04 8.39
N ILE A 363 5.42 -21.64 7.47
CA ILE A 363 5.64 -21.82 6.03
C ILE A 363 6.43 -20.68 5.37
N GLU A 364 6.62 -19.55 6.05
CA GLU A 364 7.35 -18.39 5.50
C GLU A 364 8.75 -18.77 5.00
N LYS A 365 9.45 -19.65 5.73
CA LYS A 365 10.80 -20.13 5.35
C LYS A 365 10.85 -20.83 3.99
N TYR A 366 9.78 -21.53 3.59
CA TYR A 366 9.70 -22.15 2.26
C TYR A 366 9.45 -21.07 1.20
N GLY A 367 8.58 -20.12 1.50
CA GLY A 367 8.33 -18.97 0.64
C GLY A 367 9.60 -18.18 0.32
N GLU A 368 10.50 -17.99 1.28
CA GLU A 368 11.75 -17.26 1.04
C GLU A 368 12.68 -17.94 0.02
N LEU A 369 12.65 -19.27 -0.09
CA LEU A 369 13.40 -20.01 -1.13
C LEU A 369 12.89 -19.71 -2.54
N TRP A 370 11.61 -19.36 -2.67
CA TRP A 370 10.94 -19.19 -3.96
C TRP A 370 10.94 -17.76 -4.47
N ARG A 371 11.66 -16.83 -3.81
CA ARG A 371 11.75 -15.46 -4.31
C ARG A 371 12.57 -15.39 -5.61
N PRO A 372 12.16 -14.55 -6.58
CA PRO A 372 11.05 -13.59 -6.56
C PRO A 372 9.76 -14.11 -7.23
N TYR A 373 9.47 -15.41 -7.13
CA TYR A 373 8.41 -16.11 -7.88
C TYR A 373 7.45 -16.93 -6.97
N ARG A 374 7.22 -16.47 -5.74
CA ARG A 374 6.37 -17.17 -4.76
C ARG A 374 4.93 -17.44 -5.24
N SER A 375 4.39 -16.58 -6.11
CA SER A 375 3.06 -16.81 -6.69
C SER A 375 3.06 -18.01 -7.62
N VAL A 376 4.12 -18.19 -8.42
CA VAL A 376 4.27 -19.33 -9.33
C VAL A 376 4.39 -20.61 -8.51
N ALA A 377 5.19 -20.59 -7.44
CA ALA A 377 5.27 -21.73 -6.53
C ALA A 377 3.90 -22.09 -5.92
N SER A 378 3.16 -21.08 -5.43
CA SER A 378 1.80 -21.25 -4.87
C SER A 378 0.82 -21.85 -5.89
N LEU A 379 0.90 -21.45 -7.16
CA LEU A 379 0.07 -21.99 -8.24
C LEU A 379 0.37 -23.47 -8.52
N TYR A 380 1.63 -23.89 -8.50
CA TYR A 380 1.99 -25.31 -8.59
C TYR A 380 1.51 -26.11 -7.37
N LEU A 381 1.63 -25.54 -6.17
CA LEU A 381 1.11 -26.17 -4.94
C LEU A 381 -0.40 -26.39 -5.03
N TRP A 382 -1.18 -25.41 -5.49
CA TRP A 382 -2.61 -25.63 -5.71
C TRP A 382 -2.88 -26.67 -6.81
N HIS A 383 -2.16 -26.61 -7.93
CA HIS A 383 -2.34 -27.55 -9.03
C HIS A 383 -2.12 -29.01 -8.59
N SER A 384 -1.14 -29.23 -7.71
CA SER A 384 -0.82 -30.55 -7.18
C SER A 384 -1.92 -31.19 -6.32
N LEU A 385 -2.82 -30.38 -5.75
CA LEU A 385 -3.95 -30.88 -4.95
C LEU A 385 -5.17 -31.21 -5.81
N ASN A 386 -5.26 -30.66 -7.02
CA ASN A 386 -6.40 -30.83 -7.92
C ASN A 386 -6.26 -32.05 -8.85
N ASN A 387 -5.05 -32.59 -9.00
CA ASN A 387 -4.76 -33.75 -9.88
C ASN A 387 -4.67 -35.08 -9.10
N LYS A 388 -5.50 -35.26 -8.07
CA LYS A 388 -5.65 -36.54 -7.35
C LYS A 388 -7.00 -37.16 -7.61
#